data_AF-A0A2M8FM83-F1
#
_entry.id   AF-A0A2M8FM83-F1
#
_cell.length_a   1.000
_cell.length_b   1.000
_cell.length_c   1.000
_cell.angle_alpha   90.00
_cell.angle_beta   90.00
_cell.angle_gamma   90.00
#
_symmetry.space_group_name_H-M   'P 1'
#
loop_
_entity.id
_entity.type
_entity.pdbx_description
1 polymer ?
#
loop_
_entity_poly.entity_id
_entity_poly.type
_entity_poly.pdbx_seq_one_letter_code
_entity_poly.pdbx_strand_id
1 'polypeptide(L)'
;MKTILCLLLFIPFLQPQDSLRIDTSTINYYKLSFIGTATLGGFIYGQALQKNLWWKGEKSPFHFNWKEDWAYALGADKFGHFYFPMLATNIYSDAFVWSGINKEQSLLYGGITALTYQSFTEIKDGFSKQWGFSWGDFSANALGSAYPFLQYKFPQLKN
;
A
#
# COMPACT_ATOMS: atom_id res chain seq x y z
N MET A 1 -26.20 -0.69 -30.66
CA MET A 1 -24.83 -1.22 -30.49
C MET A 1 -24.09 -0.42 -29.43
N LYS A 2 -24.07 -0.88 -28.18
CA LYS A 2 -23.07 -0.55 -27.16
C LYS A 2 -22.97 -1.78 -26.25
N THR A 3 -21.99 -2.65 -26.54
CA THR A 3 -21.71 -3.86 -25.79
C THR A 3 -21.14 -3.45 -24.43
N ILE A 4 -21.90 -3.67 -23.36
CA ILE A 4 -21.40 -3.59 -21.99
C ILE A 4 -20.55 -4.84 -21.78
N LEU A 5 -19.24 -4.67 -21.78
CA LEU A 5 -18.29 -5.73 -21.45
C LEU A 5 -18.26 -5.87 -19.92
N CYS A 6 -19.11 -6.76 -19.39
CA CYS A 6 -18.99 -7.26 -18.02
C CYS A 6 -17.73 -8.13 -17.92
N LEU A 7 -16.60 -7.54 -17.50
CA LEU A 7 -15.46 -8.29 -17.00
C LEU A 7 -15.80 -8.83 -15.61
N LEU A 8 -16.47 -9.99 -15.60
CA LEU A 8 -16.54 -10.87 -14.43
C LEU A 8 -15.13 -11.38 -14.13
N LEU A 9 -14.43 -10.74 -13.20
CA LEU A 9 -13.27 -11.34 -12.56
C LEU A 9 -13.78 -12.46 -11.65
N PHE A 10 -13.69 -13.69 -12.17
CA PHE A 10 -13.71 -14.91 -11.38
C PHE A 10 -12.65 -14.76 -10.28
N ILE A 11 -13.07 -14.52 -9.04
CA ILE A 11 -12.21 -14.75 -7.87
C ILE A 11 -12.37 -16.25 -7.60
N PRO A 12 -11.42 -17.12 -7.95
CA PRO A 12 -11.47 -18.46 -7.40
C PRO A 12 -11.36 -18.29 -5.89
N PHE A 13 -12.31 -18.89 -5.17
CA PHE A 13 -12.17 -19.21 -3.76
C PHE A 13 -10.75 -19.76 -3.58
N LEU A 14 -9.86 -18.99 -2.96
CA LEU A 14 -8.54 -19.48 -2.57
C LEU A 14 -8.82 -20.53 -1.50
N GLN A 15 -8.81 -21.80 -1.93
CA GLN A 15 -8.59 -22.91 -1.02
C GLN A 15 -7.37 -22.57 -0.17
N PRO A 16 -7.35 -22.89 1.13
CA PRO A 16 -6.13 -22.77 1.92
C PRO A 16 -5.06 -23.59 1.20
N GLN A 17 -4.14 -22.87 0.54
CA GLN A 17 -3.02 -23.50 -0.11
C GLN A 17 -2.19 -24.07 1.03
N ASP A 18 -2.21 -25.40 1.15
CA ASP A 18 -1.29 -26.16 1.98
C ASP A 18 0.05 -25.45 1.96
N SER A 19 0.54 -25.08 3.14
CA SER A 19 1.73 -24.27 3.33
C SER A 19 2.84 -24.80 2.45
N LEU A 20 3.03 -24.21 1.25
CA LEU A 20 4.19 -24.44 0.43
C LEU A 20 5.35 -24.08 1.36
N ARG A 21 6.09 -25.08 1.80
CA ARG A 21 7.38 -24.90 2.45
C ARG A 21 8.25 -24.24 1.38
N ILE A 22 8.16 -22.92 1.29
CA ILE A 22 9.10 -22.12 0.55
C ILE A 22 10.40 -22.30 1.32
N ASP A 23 11.29 -23.10 0.76
CA ASP A 23 12.61 -23.33 1.31
C ASP A 23 13.33 -21.99 1.37
N THR A 24 13.38 -21.39 2.56
CA THR A 24 14.01 -20.09 2.84
C THR A 24 15.54 -20.18 2.85
N SER A 25 16.14 -21.24 2.31
CA SER A 25 17.59 -21.46 2.38
C SER A 25 18.39 -20.49 1.50
N THR A 26 17.81 -19.94 0.41
CA THR A 26 18.47 -18.98 -0.48
C THR A 26 17.51 -17.99 -1.15
N ILE A 27 17.95 -16.74 -1.35
CA ILE A 27 17.18 -15.70 -2.06
C ILE A 27 17.24 -15.95 -3.57
N ASN A 28 16.07 -15.98 -4.21
CA ASN A 28 15.95 -16.02 -5.66
C ASN A 28 15.93 -14.61 -6.25
N TYR A 29 17.07 -14.17 -6.77
CA TYR A 29 17.23 -12.82 -7.33
C TYR A 29 16.37 -12.54 -8.56
N TYR A 30 16.00 -13.55 -9.36
CA TYR A 30 15.09 -13.34 -10.50
C TYR A 30 13.68 -12.98 -10.03
N LYS A 31 13.16 -13.70 -9.02
CA LYS A 31 11.87 -13.37 -8.39
C LYS A 31 11.92 -12.01 -7.72
N LEU A 32 12.98 -11.72 -6.97
CA LEU A 32 13.16 -10.42 -6.32
C LEU A 32 13.22 -9.28 -7.35
N SER A 33 13.95 -9.47 -8.46
CA SER A 33 14.03 -8.50 -9.55
C SER A 33 12.68 -8.29 -10.24
N PHE A 34 11.90 -9.36 -10.40
CA PHE A 34 10.54 -9.29 -10.93
C PHE A 34 9.62 -8.47 -10.00
N ILE A 35 9.66 -8.72 -8.69
CA ILE A 35 8.91 -7.94 -7.69
C ILE A 35 9.29 -6.46 -7.79
N GLY A 36 10.58 -6.13 -7.80
CA GLY A 36 11.05 -4.75 -7.93
C GLY A 36 10.60 -4.07 -9.23
N THR A 37 10.71 -4.77 -10.36
CA THR A 37 10.28 -4.25 -11.67
C THR A 37 8.77 -4.03 -11.72
N ALA A 38 7.98 -4.99 -11.24
CA ALA A 38 6.53 -4.88 -11.16
C ALA A 38 6.09 -3.75 -10.22
N THR A 39 6.77 -3.60 -9.08
CA THR A 39 6.54 -2.51 -8.12
C THR A 39 6.76 -1.15 -8.75
N LEU A 40 7.89 -0.97 -9.45
CA LEU A 40 8.20 0.29 -10.13
C LEU A 40 7.19 0.61 -11.24
N GLY A 41 6.84 -0.39 -12.06
CA GLY A 41 5.83 -0.24 -13.10
C GLY A 41 4.46 0.14 -12.52
N GLY A 42 4.02 -0.57 -11.47
CA GLY A 42 2.79 -0.28 -10.76
C GLY A 42 2.78 1.09 -10.09
N PHE A 43 3.91 1.51 -9.52
CA PHE A 43 4.08 2.85 -8.95
C PHE A 43 3.90 3.93 -10.01
N ILE A 44 4.62 3.84 -11.14
CA ILE A 44 4.53 4.81 -12.23
C ILE A 44 3.10 4.88 -12.77
N TYR A 45 2.48 3.72 -13.00
CA TYR A 45 1.11 3.65 -13.50
C TYR A 45 0.11 4.24 -12.52
N GLY A 46 0.17 3.85 -11.24
CA GLY A 46 -0.70 4.38 -10.19
C GLY A 46 -0.55 5.89 -10.02
N GLN A 47 0.68 6.41 -10.04
CA GLN A 47 0.93 7.85 -9.97
C GLN A 47 0.41 8.61 -11.19
N ALA A 48 0.46 8.01 -12.37
CA ALA A 48 -0.15 8.60 -13.57
C ALA A 48 -1.69 8.66 -13.46
N LEU A 49 -2.33 7.63 -12.90
CA LEU A 49 -3.76 7.63 -12.63
C LEU A 49 -4.14 8.69 -11.60
N GLN A 50 -3.47 8.70 -10.44
CA GLN A 50 -3.76 9.65 -9.36
C GLN A 50 -3.52 11.10 -9.81
N LYS A 51 -2.48 11.37 -10.61
CA LYS A 51 -2.27 12.69 -11.22
C LYS A 51 -3.51 13.18 -11.97
N ASN A 52 -4.17 12.27 -12.69
CA ASN A 52 -5.36 12.58 -13.47
C ASN A 52 -6.67 12.55 -12.65
N LEU A 53 -6.66 12.10 -11.41
CA LEU A 53 -7.88 12.01 -10.59
C LEU A 53 -7.86 13.00 -9.44
N TRP A 54 -6.76 13.07 -8.68
CA TRP A 54 -6.62 13.84 -7.45
C TRP A 54 -5.83 15.14 -7.60
N TRP A 55 -4.88 15.20 -8.55
CA TRP A 55 -3.94 16.34 -8.69
C TRP A 55 -4.05 17.08 -10.02
N LYS A 56 -5.25 17.14 -10.60
CA LYS A 56 -5.55 17.96 -11.78
C LYS A 56 -5.65 19.46 -11.48
N GLY A 57 -5.79 19.83 -10.21
CA GLY A 57 -6.03 21.20 -9.75
C GLY A 57 -4.77 22.08 -9.73
N GLU A 58 -4.94 23.28 -9.18
CA GLU A 58 -3.86 24.24 -8.99
C GLU A 58 -2.82 23.71 -7.99
N LYS A 59 -1.55 23.97 -8.30
CA LYS A 59 -0.45 23.71 -7.38
C LYS A 59 -0.27 24.87 -6.41
N SER A 60 0.27 24.57 -5.25
CA SER A 60 0.66 25.54 -4.23
C SER A 60 2.09 25.26 -3.75
N PRO A 61 2.75 26.23 -3.08
CA PRO A 61 3.83 25.91 -2.17
C PRO A 61 3.39 24.84 -1.17
N PHE A 62 4.34 24.06 -0.64
CA PHE A 62 4.04 23.01 0.30
C PHE A 62 3.27 23.56 1.50
N HIS A 63 2.14 22.94 1.83
CA HIS A 63 1.38 23.25 3.04
C HIS A 63 0.78 22.01 3.67
N PHE A 64 0.40 22.16 4.93
CA PHE A 64 -0.30 21.11 5.68
C PHE A 64 -1.81 21.34 5.63
N ASN A 65 -2.56 20.26 5.74
CA ASN A 65 -4.02 20.28 5.84
C ASN A 65 -4.46 20.45 7.30
N TRP A 66 -4.30 21.63 7.89
CA TRP A 66 -4.67 21.84 9.30
C TRP A 66 -6.19 21.93 9.56
N LYS A 67 -6.97 22.30 8.54
CA LYS A 67 -8.39 22.65 8.70
C LYS A 67 -9.34 21.51 8.40
N GLU A 68 -9.05 20.74 7.35
CA GLU A 68 -9.96 19.72 6.84
C GLU A 68 -9.53 18.29 7.19
N ASP A 69 -8.41 18.11 7.90
CA ASP A 69 -7.77 16.79 8.11
C ASP A 69 -8.76 15.71 8.57
N TRP A 70 -9.50 16.01 9.64
CA TRP A 70 -10.48 15.10 10.23
C TRP A 70 -11.92 15.40 9.79
N ALA A 71 -12.16 16.56 9.19
CA ALA A 71 -13.49 16.95 8.72
C ALA A 71 -13.82 16.26 7.39
N TYR A 72 -12.83 16.09 6.52
CA TYR A 72 -12.98 15.41 5.25
C TYR A 72 -13.39 13.95 5.43
N ALA A 73 -14.45 13.54 4.71
CA ALA A 73 -15.01 12.19 4.70
C ALA A 73 -15.28 11.59 6.09
N LEU A 74 -15.50 12.41 7.13
CA LEU A 74 -15.82 11.99 8.50
C LEU A 74 -14.85 10.92 9.07
N GLY A 75 -13.56 11.04 8.73
CA GLY A 75 -12.52 10.10 9.17
C GLY A 75 -12.45 8.78 8.39
N ALA A 76 -13.36 8.52 7.44
CA ALA A 76 -13.28 7.35 6.56
C ALA A 76 -12.00 7.36 5.69
N ASP A 77 -11.52 8.56 5.36
CA ASP A 77 -10.25 8.79 4.67
C ASP A 77 -9.07 8.18 5.46
N LYS A 78 -8.99 8.50 6.76
CA LYS A 78 -7.99 7.99 7.70
C LYS A 78 -8.04 6.47 7.82
N PHE A 79 -9.25 5.89 7.79
CA PHE A 79 -9.40 4.44 7.75
C PHE A 79 -8.86 3.84 6.45
N GLY A 80 -9.11 4.47 5.31
CA GLY A 80 -8.51 4.09 4.03
C GLY A 80 -6.98 4.14 4.07
N HIS A 81 -6.43 5.19 4.67
CA HIS A 81 -5.00 5.38 4.89
C HIS A 81 -4.40 4.37 5.87
N PHE A 82 -5.18 3.77 6.78
CA PHE A 82 -4.72 2.62 7.56
C PHE A 82 -4.83 1.30 6.79
N TYR A 83 -6.00 1.06 6.17
CA TYR A 83 -6.34 -0.23 5.57
C TYR A 83 -5.51 -0.54 4.32
N PHE A 84 -5.30 0.45 3.44
CA PHE A 84 -4.53 0.25 2.21
C PHE A 84 -3.09 -0.20 2.49
N PRO A 85 -2.28 0.51 3.29
CA PRO A 85 -0.91 0.08 3.55
C PRO A 85 -0.84 -1.23 4.34
N MET A 86 -1.79 -1.50 5.24
CA MET A 86 -1.88 -2.81 5.90
C MET A 86 -2.04 -3.96 4.88
N LEU A 87 -2.97 -3.80 3.94
CA LEU A 87 -3.18 -4.78 2.87
C LEU A 87 -1.93 -4.89 1.97
N ALA A 88 -1.37 -3.75 1.55
CA ALA A 88 -0.18 -3.71 0.72
C ALA A 88 1.02 -4.40 1.40
N THR A 89 1.23 -4.18 2.70
CA THR A 89 2.28 -4.83 3.48
C THR A 89 2.15 -6.36 3.45
N ASN A 90 0.93 -6.90 3.60
CA ASN A 90 0.72 -8.34 3.49
C ASN A 90 1.04 -8.86 2.09
N ILE A 91 0.54 -8.20 1.04
CA ILE A 91 0.80 -8.56 -0.36
C ILE A 91 2.30 -8.57 -0.66
N TYR A 92 3.01 -7.49 -0.29
CA TYR A 92 4.46 -7.41 -0.48
C TYR A 92 5.21 -8.42 0.37
N SER A 93 4.78 -8.66 1.60
CA SER A 93 5.39 -9.68 2.44
C SER A 93 5.29 -11.05 1.79
N ASP A 94 4.15 -11.42 1.23
CA ASP A 94 3.99 -12.72 0.59
C ASP A 94 4.81 -12.81 -0.70
N ALA A 95 4.92 -11.72 -1.45
CA ALA A 95 5.83 -11.62 -2.60
C ALA A 95 7.31 -11.80 -2.19
N PHE A 96 7.76 -11.13 -1.12
CA PHE A 96 9.13 -11.24 -0.63
C PHE A 96 9.43 -12.64 -0.09
N VAL A 97 8.47 -13.26 0.63
CA VAL A 97 8.58 -14.67 1.01
C VAL A 97 8.68 -15.56 -0.22
N TRP A 98 7.88 -15.31 -1.26
CA TRP A 98 7.97 -16.05 -2.53
C TRP A 98 9.35 -15.95 -3.20
N SER A 99 10.08 -14.86 -2.98
CA SER A 99 11.46 -14.67 -3.42
C SER A 99 12.52 -15.34 -2.53
N GLY A 100 12.12 -15.93 -1.40
CA GLY A 100 13.02 -16.63 -0.47
C GLY A 100 13.49 -15.80 0.72
N ILE A 101 12.99 -14.57 0.90
CA ILE A 101 13.25 -13.77 2.10
C ILE A 101 12.42 -14.34 3.26
N ASN A 102 12.98 -14.44 4.48
CA ASN A 102 12.22 -14.95 5.61
C ASN A 102 11.02 -14.04 5.97
N LYS A 103 10.01 -14.59 6.66
CA LYS A 103 8.74 -13.90 6.90
C LYS A 103 8.89 -12.59 7.67
N GLU A 104 9.77 -12.55 8.68
CA GLU A 104 9.97 -11.35 9.48
C GLU A 104 10.52 -10.19 8.64
N GLN A 105 11.60 -10.43 7.90
CA GLN A 105 12.18 -9.43 6.99
C GLN A 105 11.20 -9.06 5.89
N SER A 106 10.44 -10.02 5.37
CA SER A 106 9.44 -9.77 4.34
C SER A 106 8.32 -8.85 4.81
N LEU A 107 7.85 -8.99 6.06
CA LEU A 107 6.88 -8.08 6.66
C LEU A 107 7.46 -6.67 6.84
N LEU A 108 8.71 -6.56 7.29
CA LEU A 108 9.39 -5.28 7.43
C LEU A 108 9.56 -4.58 6.07
N TYR A 109 10.05 -5.29 5.06
CA TYR A 109 10.22 -4.76 3.71
C TYR A 109 8.89 -4.41 3.07
N GLY A 110 7.85 -5.24 3.24
CA GLY A 110 6.51 -4.93 2.78
C GLY A 110 5.92 -3.69 3.44
N GLY A 111 6.17 -3.50 4.74
CA GLY A 111 5.82 -2.29 5.49
C GLY A 111 6.51 -1.05 4.94
N ILE A 112 7.82 -1.12 4.73
CA ILE A 112 8.61 -0.02 4.17
C ILE A 112 8.13 0.33 2.75
N THR A 113 7.87 -0.66 1.90
CA THR A 113 7.37 -0.43 0.54
C THR A 113 5.99 0.25 0.55
N ALA A 114 5.07 -0.22 1.39
CA ALA A 114 3.73 0.36 1.53
C ALA A 114 3.78 1.81 2.06
N LEU A 115 4.57 2.05 3.12
CA LEU A 115 4.71 3.38 3.71
C LEU A 115 5.38 4.36 2.74
N THR A 116 6.36 3.91 1.98
CA THR A 116 7.03 4.75 0.96
C THR A 116 6.04 5.20 -0.10
N TYR A 117 5.18 4.29 -0.58
CA TYR A 117 4.14 4.62 -1.56
C TYR A 117 3.20 5.69 -1.00
N GLN A 118 2.70 5.50 0.22
CA GLN A 118 1.74 6.44 0.82
C GLN A 118 2.39 7.77 1.20
N SER A 119 3.62 7.78 1.68
CA SER A 119 4.37 9.01 1.95
C SER A 119 4.51 9.87 0.70
N PHE A 120 4.69 9.25 -0.48
CA PHE A 120 4.74 9.97 -1.74
C PHE A 120 3.39 10.63 -2.08
N THR A 121 2.27 9.97 -1.78
CA THR A 121 0.92 10.54 -1.89
C THR A 121 0.77 11.77 -1.00
N GLU A 122 1.06 11.66 0.31
CA GLU A 122 0.92 12.77 1.26
C GLU A 122 1.81 13.97 0.88
N ILE A 123 3.04 13.70 0.44
CA ILE A 123 3.95 14.76 -0.02
C ILE A 123 3.36 15.47 -1.23
N LYS A 124 2.74 14.74 -2.17
CA LYS A 124 2.09 15.35 -3.33
C LYS A 124 0.83 16.12 -2.95
N ASP A 125 0.06 15.65 -1.98
CA ASP A 125 -1.04 16.43 -1.41
C ASP A 125 -0.56 17.73 -0.81
N GLY A 126 0.62 17.74 -0.17
CA GLY A 126 1.28 18.96 0.30
C GLY A 126 1.47 20.05 -0.76
N PHE A 127 1.63 19.70 -2.03
CA PHE A 127 1.77 20.64 -3.15
C PHE A 127 0.45 20.91 -3.90
N SER A 128 -0.67 20.34 -3.44
CA SER A 128 -2.00 20.55 -4.00
C SER A 128 -2.73 21.65 -3.25
N LYS A 129 -3.15 22.72 -3.95
CA LYS A 129 -3.90 23.83 -3.34
C LYS A 129 -5.22 23.39 -2.67
N GLN A 130 -5.78 22.27 -3.13
CA GLN A 130 -7.04 21.73 -2.63
C GLN A 130 -6.88 20.88 -1.36
N TRP A 131 -5.74 20.20 -1.19
CA TRP A 131 -5.56 19.18 -0.16
C TRP A 131 -4.60 19.67 0.94
N GLY A 132 -3.30 19.50 0.74
CA GLY A 132 -2.26 19.70 1.75
C GLY A 132 -1.84 18.38 2.40
N PHE A 133 -0.62 18.32 2.92
CA PHE A 133 -0.10 17.15 3.63
C PHE A 133 -0.90 16.95 4.92
N SER A 134 -1.42 15.74 5.12
CA SER A 134 -2.14 15.38 6.34
C SER A 134 -1.25 14.60 7.30
N TRP A 135 -1.17 15.08 8.56
CA TRP A 135 -0.54 14.30 9.63
C TRP A 135 -1.42 13.14 10.07
N GLY A 136 -2.74 13.28 10.00
CA GLY A 136 -3.68 12.19 10.27
C GLY A 136 -3.51 11.02 9.29
N ASP A 137 -3.47 11.31 7.99
CA ASP A 137 -3.29 10.30 6.93
C ASP A 137 -1.90 9.70 7.01
N PHE A 138 -0.84 10.51 7.16
CA PHE A 138 0.51 9.99 7.34
C PHE A 138 0.62 9.05 8.56
N SER A 139 0.00 9.41 9.69
CA SER A 139 0.00 8.57 10.89
C SER A 139 -0.77 7.27 10.66
N ALA A 140 -1.95 7.34 10.03
CA ALA A 140 -2.72 6.15 9.66
C ALA A 140 -1.94 5.26 8.69
N ASN A 141 -1.25 5.84 7.71
CA ASN A 141 -0.38 5.14 6.77
C ASN A 141 0.76 4.41 7.47
N ALA A 142 1.40 5.05 8.44
CA ALA A 142 2.48 4.47 9.23
C ALA A 142 1.99 3.31 10.10
N LEU A 143 0.86 3.50 10.80
CA LEU A 143 0.25 2.47 11.63
C LEU A 143 -0.20 1.27 10.79
N GLY A 144 -0.87 1.52 9.66
CA GLY A 144 -1.31 0.48 8.74
C GLY A 144 -0.14 -0.34 8.18
N SER A 145 0.92 0.33 7.74
CA SER A 145 2.14 -0.32 7.22
C SER A 145 2.85 -1.18 8.29
N ALA A 146 2.82 -0.75 9.55
CA ALA A 146 3.44 -1.48 10.65
C ALA A 146 2.58 -2.63 11.18
N TYR A 147 1.26 -2.55 11.01
CA TYR A 147 0.31 -3.44 11.69
C TYR A 147 0.55 -4.93 11.41
N PRO A 148 0.78 -5.41 10.18
CA PRO A 148 1.04 -6.83 9.94
C PRO A 148 2.33 -7.35 10.61
N PHE A 149 3.38 -6.52 10.67
CA PHE A 149 4.61 -6.86 11.40
C PHE A 149 4.35 -6.96 12.90
N LEU A 150 3.56 -6.04 13.46
CA LEU A 150 3.17 -6.08 14.87
C LEU A 150 2.32 -7.32 15.18
N GLN A 151 1.38 -7.69 14.30
CA GLN A 151 0.61 -8.94 14.44
C GLN A 151 1.49 -10.19 14.40
N TYR A 152 2.60 -10.16 13.66
CA TYR A 152 3.57 -11.24 13.64
C TYR A 152 4.38 -11.33 14.95
N LYS A 153 4.79 -10.19 15.51
CA LYS A 153 5.56 -10.13 16.77
C LYS A 153 4.71 -10.35 18.03
N PHE A 154 3.46 -9.89 18.00
CA PHE A 154 2.52 -9.93 19.11
C PHE A 154 1.27 -10.69 18.68
N PRO A 155 1.23 -12.02 18.87
CA PRO A 155 0.10 -12.85 18.45
C PRO A 155 -1.25 -12.44 19.05
N GLN A 156 -1.26 -11.69 20.17
CA GLN A 156 -2.44 -11.13 20.81
C GLN A 156 -3.20 -10.13 19.92
N LEU A 157 -2.53 -9.57 18.90
CA LEU A 157 -3.14 -8.67 17.91
C LEU A 157 -3.75 -9.41 16.72
N LYS A 158 -3.67 -10.75 16.70
CA LYS A 158 -4.39 -11.57 15.73
C LYS A 158 -5.78 -11.83 16.30
N ASN A 159 -6.79 -11.29 15.63
CA ASN A 159 -8.20 -11.54 15.92
C ASN A 159 -8.62 -12.91 15.40
#